data_AF-A0A1Y2FC96-F1
#
_entry.id   AF-A0A1Y2FC96-F1
#
_cell.length_a   1.000
_cell.length_b   1.000
_cell.length_c   1.000
_cell.angle_alpha   90.00
_cell.angle_beta   90.00
_cell.angle_gamma   90.00
#
_symmetry.space_group_name_H-M   'P 1'
#
loop_
_entity.id
_entity.type
_entity.pdbx_description
1 polymer ?
#
loop_
_entity_poly.entity_id
_entity_poly.type
_entity_poly.pdbx_seq_one_letter_code
_entity_poly.pdbx_strand_id
1 'polypeptide(L)'
;MTPASPFAATTAASKATNKFWYEDAALPPTFQTWFQITQLHIWMMMVRFRSLDKSLGRHYQQQITNHFFNDAEARLRVVYQIRDGRIIQTYMKDLLLQWRGSIVAYDEALCSTDAVLAAALWRNMYGAKPDFPLASLASMSAHVREQLVKLDKAPDEQVLTGKFVFDAPKLLA
;
A
#
# COMPACT_ATOMS: atom_id res chain seq x y z
N MET A 1 -14.37 16.09 12.35
CA MET A 1 -13.14 16.63 11.76
C MET A 1 -12.29 15.45 11.32
N THR A 2 -12.29 15.15 10.02
CA THR A 2 -11.44 14.11 9.43
C THR A 2 -9.98 14.59 9.55
N PRO A 3 -9.08 13.83 10.21
CA PRO A 3 -7.69 14.25 10.27
C PRO A 3 -7.12 14.26 8.84
N ALA A 4 -6.35 15.30 8.52
CA ALA A 4 -5.71 15.45 7.22
C ALA A 4 -4.90 14.20 6.88
N SER A 5 -5.03 13.74 5.63
CA SER A 5 -4.28 12.60 5.11
C SER A 5 -2.78 12.85 5.31
N PRO A 6 -2.04 11.89 5.88
CA PRO A 6 -0.64 12.07 6.20
C PRO A 6 0.31 12.07 5.01
N PHE A 7 -0.24 11.99 3.80
CA PHE A 7 0.48 12.20 2.55
C PHE A 7 0.58 13.69 2.17
N ALA A 8 0.41 14.62 3.12
CA ALA A 8 0.52 16.07 2.93
C ALA A 8 1.96 16.56 2.64
N ALA A 9 2.77 15.80 1.90
CA ALA A 9 3.91 16.35 1.19
C ALA A 9 3.39 17.07 -0.06
N THR A 10 3.47 18.40 -0.05
CA THR A 10 3.01 19.33 -1.09
C THR A 10 3.89 19.26 -2.34
N THR A 11 3.81 18.16 -3.09
CA THR A 11 4.45 18.02 -4.41
C THR A 11 3.38 17.62 -5.43
N ALA A 12 3.49 18.10 -6.67
CA ALA A 12 2.50 17.82 -7.72
C ALA A 12 2.26 16.30 -7.91
N ALA A 13 3.30 15.48 -7.76
CA ALA A 13 3.21 14.02 -7.77
C ALA A 13 2.34 13.47 -6.63
N SER A 14 2.52 13.95 -5.40
CA SER A 14 1.69 13.60 -4.24
C SER A 14 0.22 14.01 -4.46
N LYS A 15 -0.02 15.18 -5.06
CA LYS A 15 -1.37 15.65 -5.38
C LYS A 15 -2.07 14.74 -6.40
N ALA A 16 -1.37 14.35 -7.47
CA ALA A 16 -1.91 13.44 -8.49
C ALA A 16 -2.20 12.04 -7.91
N THR A 17 -1.29 11.51 -7.09
CA THR A 17 -1.49 10.23 -6.40
C THR A 17 -2.71 10.28 -5.48
N ASN A 18 -2.86 11.35 -4.68
CA ASN A 18 -4.01 11.53 -3.80
C ASN A 18 -5.32 11.64 -4.58
N LYS A 19 -5.33 12.39 -5.71
CA LYS A 19 -6.50 12.49 -6.58
C LYS A 19 -6.96 11.10 -7.03
N PHE A 20 -6.05 10.28 -7.54
CA PHE A 20 -6.43 8.95 -8.02
C PHE A 20 -7.05 8.10 -6.88
N TRP A 21 -6.37 7.98 -5.75
CA TRP A 21 -6.81 7.06 -4.69
C TRP A 21 -8.10 7.50 -4.00
N TYR A 22 -8.27 8.80 -3.73
CA TYR A 22 -9.41 9.29 -2.95
C TYR A 22 -10.60 9.72 -3.82
N GLU A 23 -10.34 10.27 -5.02
CA GLU A 23 -11.40 10.75 -5.91
C GLU A 23 -11.74 9.69 -6.97
N ASP A 24 -10.79 9.36 -7.83
CA ASP A 24 -11.06 8.49 -8.99
C ASP A 24 -11.40 7.05 -8.55
N ALA A 25 -10.68 6.53 -7.55
CA ALA A 25 -10.92 5.22 -6.97
C ALA A 25 -12.00 5.21 -5.89
N ALA A 26 -12.57 6.36 -5.54
CA ALA A 26 -13.63 6.50 -4.54
C ALA A 26 -13.31 5.86 -3.17
N LEU A 27 -12.03 5.82 -2.76
CA LEU A 27 -11.66 5.34 -1.43
C LEU A 27 -11.81 6.47 -0.41
N PRO A 28 -12.50 6.26 0.72
CA PRO A 28 -12.71 7.31 1.70
C PRO A 28 -11.38 7.65 2.41
N PRO A 29 -11.09 8.92 2.74
CA PRO A 29 -9.83 9.32 3.41
C PRO A 29 -9.83 8.92 4.90
N THR A 30 -9.71 7.63 5.16
CA THR A 30 -9.71 7.02 6.49
C THR A 30 -8.36 6.40 6.83
N PHE A 31 -8.12 6.10 8.12
CA PHE A 31 -6.97 5.32 8.55
C PHE A 31 -6.86 3.99 7.78
N GLN A 32 -8.00 3.31 7.59
CA GLN A 32 -8.04 2.02 6.92
C GLN A 32 -7.59 2.14 5.46
N THR A 33 -8.08 3.15 4.74
CA THR A 33 -7.65 3.42 3.36
C THR A 33 -6.17 3.77 3.29
N TRP A 34 -5.68 4.61 4.20
CA TRP A 34 -4.25 4.91 4.30
C TRP A 34 -3.43 3.62 4.50
N PHE A 35 -3.87 2.75 5.42
CA PHE A 35 -3.20 1.48 5.70
C PHE A 35 -3.17 0.58 4.47
N GLN A 36 -4.32 0.42 3.78
CA GLN A 36 -4.48 -0.40 2.57
C GLN A 36 -3.61 0.08 1.40
N ILE A 37 -3.59 1.38 1.13
CA ILE A 37 -2.75 1.96 0.07
C ILE A 37 -1.27 1.81 0.44
N THR A 38 -0.90 2.11 1.68
CA THR A 38 0.50 2.04 2.13
C THR A 38 1.01 0.60 2.09
N GLN A 39 0.21 -0.37 2.55
CA GLN A 39 0.62 -1.78 2.53
C GLN A 39 0.82 -2.30 1.11
N LEU A 40 0.06 -1.83 0.12
CA LEU A 40 0.23 -2.23 -1.27
C LEU A 40 1.59 -1.77 -1.80
N HIS A 41 1.98 -0.53 -1.52
CA HIS A 41 3.29 0.00 -1.90
C HIS A 41 4.43 -0.75 -1.19
N ILE A 42 4.28 -1.02 0.10
CA ILE A 42 5.29 -1.80 0.83
C ILE A 42 5.36 -3.22 0.29
N TRP A 43 4.24 -3.85 -0.07
CA TRP A 43 4.27 -5.16 -0.72
C TRP A 43 5.06 -5.13 -2.04
N MET A 44 4.86 -4.13 -2.89
CA MET A 44 5.67 -3.97 -4.11
C MET A 44 7.17 -3.81 -3.80
N MET A 45 7.52 -3.04 -2.76
CA MET A 45 8.91 -2.94 -2.28
C MET A 45 9.45 -4.27 -1.77
N MET A 46 8.65 -5.03 -1.01
CA MET A 46 9.04 -6.35 -0.53
C MET A 46 9.27 -7.33 -1.67
N VAL A 47 8.48 -7.25 -2.75
CA VAL A 47 8.73 -8.02 -3.98
C VAL A 47 10.12 -7.72 -4.51
N ARG A 48 10.50 -6.44 -4.61
CA ARG A 48 11.84 -6.03 -5.07
C ARG A 48 12.95 -6.46 -4.12
N PHE A 49 12.73 -6.44 -2.80
CA PHE A 49 13.73 -6.91 -1.85
C PHE A 49 14.00 -8.42 -1.94
N ARG A 50 13.07 -9.22 -2.47
CA ARG A 50 13.28 -10.66 -2.70
C ARG A 50 14.27 -10.96 -3.82
N SER A 51 14.56 -10.01 -4.71
CA SER A 51 15.57 -10.17 -5.77
C SER A 51 16.99 -9.79 -5.33
N LEU A 52 17.15 -9.21 -4.13
CA LEU A 52 18.46 -8.91 -3.55
C LEU A 52 19.11 -10.17 -2.94
N ASP A 53 20.34 -10.02 -2.44
CA ASP A 53 20.95 -11.03 -1.58
C ASP A 53 20.00 -11.42 -0.43
N LYS A 54 19.92 -12.71 -0.13
CA LYS A 54 18.94 -13.27 0.82
C LYS A 54 19.06 -12.68 2.23
N SER A 55 20.28 -12.38 2.68
CA SER A 55 20.49 -11.77 4.00
C SER A 55 20.02 -10.32 4.00
N LEU A 56 20.45 -9.56 2.99
CA LEU A 56 20.13 -8.16 2.83
C LEU A 56 18.61 -7.94 2.62
N GLY A 57 18.00 -8.67 1.70
CA GLY A 57 16.58 -8.58 1.39
C GLY A 57 15.69 -8.83 2.61
N ARG A 58 15.98 -9.87 3.41
CA ARG A 58 15.25 -10.14 4.66
C ARG A 58 15.40 -9.01 5.67
N HIS A 59 16.60 -8.43 5.79
CA HIS A 59 16.83 -7.30 6.67
C HIS A 59 15.96 -6.09 6.27
N TYR A 60 15.96 -5.71 5.00
CA TYR A 60 15.13 -4.60 4.51
C TYR A 60 13.63 -4.87 4.65
N GLN A 61 13.16 -6.08 4.35
CA GLN A 61 11.77 -6.48 4.56
C GLN A 61 11.34 -6.35 6.03
N GLN A 62 12.21 -6.76 6.97
CA GLN A 62 11.93 -6.62 8.38
C GLN A 62 11.87 -5.15 8.80
N GLN A 63 12.84 -4.33 8.37
CA GLN A 63 12.89 -2.92 8.75
C GLN A 63 11.71 -2.12 8.20
N ILE A 64 11.38 -2.27 6.90
CA ILE A 64 10.26 -1.54 6.30
C ILE A 64 8.92 -1.91 6.97
N THR A 65 8.74 -3.19 7.32
CA THR A 65 7.55 -3.66 8.03
C THR A 65 7.49 -3.10 9.44
N ASN A 66 8.61 -3.12 10.18
CA ASN A 66 8.69 -2.54 11.53
C ASN A 66 8.35 -1.05 11.52
N HIS A 67 8.95 -0.29 10.60
CA HIS A 67 8.67 1.14 10.48
C HIS A 67 7.22 1.41 10.10
N PHE A 68 6.63 0.60 9.23
CA PHE A 68 5.22 0.74 8.86
C PHE A 68 4.27 0.52 10.04
N PHE A 69 4.47 -0.53 10.83
CA PHE A 69 3.64 -0.79 12.00
C PHE A 69 3.88 0.23 13.13
N ASN A 70 5.11 0.73 13.29
CA ASN A 70 5.39 1.84 14.20
C ASN A 70 4.66 3.12 13.78
N ASP A 71 4.62 3.44 12.48
CA ASP A 71 3.86 4.59 11.95
C ASP A 71 2.36 4.39 12.12
N ALA A 72 1.85 3.18 11.87
CA ALA A 72 0.45 2.82 12.11
C ALA A 72 0.05 3.04 13.58
N GLU A 73 0.86 2.56 14.54
CA GLU A 73 0.60 2.78 15.96
C GLU A 73 0.68 4.26 16.35
N ALA A 74 1.72 4.97 15.87
CA ALA A 74 1.89 6.39 16.14
C ALA A 74 0.68 7.20 15.65
N ARG A 75 0.14 6.87 14.48
CA ARG A 75 -1.09 7.49 13.95
C ARG A 75 -2.29 7.26 14.85
N LEU A 76 -2.52 6.02 15.31
CA LEU A 76 -3.63 5.71 16.21
C LEU A 76 -3.55 6.54 17.50
N ARG A 77 -2.34 6.71 18.05
CA ARG A 77 -2.09 7.47 19.28
C ARG A 77 -2.16 8.98 19.09
N VAL A 78 -1.48 9.50 18.07
CA VAL A 78 -1.22 10.95 17.92
C VAL A 78 -2.32 11.62 17.10
N VAL A 79 -2.69 11.02 15.97
CA VAL A 79 -3.64 11.60 15.02
C VAL A 79 -5.08 11.31 15.44
N TYR A 80 -5.36 10.06 15.82
CA TYR A 80 -6.70 9.63 16.25
C TYR A 80 -6.91 9.71 17.76
N GLN A 81 -5.88 10.12 18.51
CA GLN A 81 -5.94 10.38 19.95
C GLN A 81 -6.46 9.21 20.80
N ILE A 82 -6.26 7.97 20.33
CA ILE A 82 -6.64 6.77 21.09
C ILE A 82 -5.64 6.62 22.23
N ARG A 83 -6.14 6.70 23.47
CA ARG A 83 -5.30 6.61 24.68
C ARG A 83 -5.27 5.22 25.30
N ASP A 84 -6.31 4.43 25.07
CA ASP A 84 -6.43 3.09 25.62
C ASP A 84 -5.46 2.13 24.91
N GLY A 85 -4.46 1.65 25.66
CA GLY A 85 -3.47 0.71 25.16
C GLY A 85 -4.06 -0.64 24.73
N ARG A 86 -5.14 -1.11 25.36
CA ARG A 86 -5.80 -2.38 24.99
C ARG A 86 -6.51 -2.26 23.65
N ILE A 87 -7.16 -1.12 23.39
CA ILE A 87 -7.80 -0.85 22.10
C ILE A 87 -6.73 -0.84 20.99
N ILE A 88 -5.63 -0.11 21.20
CA ILE A 88 -4.53 -0.06 20.23
C ILE A 88 -3.97 -1.46 19.97
N GLN A 89 -3.69 -2.23 21.02
CA GLN A 89 -3.17 -3.59 20.87
C GLN A 89 -4.12 -4.52 20.10
N THR A 90 -5.43 -4.39 20.32
CA THR A 90 -6.44 -5.15 19.57
C THR A 90 -6.42 -4.75 18.10
N TYR A 91 -6.44 -3.44 17.84
CA TYR A 91 -6.41 -2.89 16.49
C TYR A 91 -5.13 -3.29 15.72
N MET A 92 -3.96 -3.23 16.37
CA MET A 92 -2.69 -3.64 15.78
C MET A 92 -2.65 -5.13 15.43
N LYS A 93 -3.30 -5.99 16.21
CA LYS A 93 -3.45 -7.42 15.88
C LYS A 93 -4.33 -7.62 14.65
N ASP A 94 -5.42 -6.88 14.54
CA ASP A 94 -6.30 -6.93 13.38
C ASP A 94 -5.58 -6.46 12.11
N LEU A 95 -4.82 -5.35 12.20
CA LEU A 95 -3.98 -4.86 11.12
C LEU A 95 -2.92 -5.88 10.70
N LEU A 96 -2.30 -6.58 11.66
CA LEU A 96 -1.32 -7.63 11.37
C LEU A 96 -1.96 -8.80 10.62
N LEU A 97 -3.18 -9.19 10.98
CA LEU A 97 -3.91 -10.23 10.26
C LEU A 97 -4.25 -9.81 8.83
N GLN A 98 -4.73 -8.58 8.64
CA GLN A 98 -5.01 -8.00 7.32
C GLN A 98 -3.76 -7.92 6.45
N TRP A 99 -2.64 -7.47 7.02
CA TRP A 99 -1.33 -7.42 6.36
C TRP A 99 -0.87 -8.81 5.88
N ARG A 100 -0.96 -9.84 6.73
CA ARG A 100 -0.58 -11.21 6.33
C ARG A 100 -1.48 -11.75 5.22
N GLY A 101 -2.79 -11.53 5.35
CA GLY A 101 -3.76 -11.95 4.33
C GLY A 101 -3.53 -11.26 2.99
N SER A 102 -3.18 -9.97 3.01
CA SER A 102 -2.92 -9.20 1.79
C SER A 102 -1.64 -9.65 1.08
N ILE A 103 -0.56 -9.93 1.82
CA ILE A 103 0.67 -10.49 1.25
C ILE A 103 0.37 -11.77 0.49
N VAL A 104 -0.37 -12.71 1.11
CA VAL A 104 -0.70 -13.98 0.46
C VAL A 104 -1.51 -13.76 -0.82
N ALA A 105 -2.53 -12.90 -0.75
CA ALA A 105 -3.38 -12.60 -1.91
C ALA A 105 -2.60 -11.92 -3.05
N TYR A 106 -1.70 -11.01 -2.73
CA TYR A 106 -0.90 -10.30 -3.74
C TYR A 106 0.22 -11.18 -4.31
N ASP A 107 0.85 -12.04 -3.50
CA ASP A 107 1.84 -13.00 -3.99
C ASP A 107 1.22 -14.05 -4.92
N GLU A 108 0.00 -14.54 -4.61
CA GLU A 108 -0.77 -15.38 -5.53
C GLU A 108 -1.05 -14.64 -6.85
N ALA A 109 -1.52 -13.39 -6.76
CA ALA A 109 -1.82 -12.57 -7.92
C ALA A 109 -0.60 -12.24 -8.79
N LEU A 110 0.57 -12.06 -8.18
CA LEU A 110 1.82 -11.74 -8.86
C LEU A 110 2.16 -12.81 -9.91
N CYS A 111 2.00 -14.08 -9.55
CA CYS A 111 2.27 -15.24 -10.39
C CYS A 111 1.08 -15.67 -11.27
N SER A 112 -0.01 -14.91 -11.25
CA SER A 112 -1.28 -15.26 -11.90
C SER A 112 -1.69 -14.20 -12.94
N THR A 113 -2.97 -14.23 -13.35
CA THR A 113 -3.54 -13.29 -14.33
C THR A 113 -3.94 -11.95 -13.68
N ASP A 114 -4.18 -10.94 -14.53
CA ASP A 114 -4.66 -9.64 -14.06
C ASP A 114 -6.06 -9.70 -13.45
N ALA A 115 -6.88 -10.70 -13.80
CA ALA A 115 -8.15 -10.93 -13.13
C ALA A 115 -7.97 -11.33 -11.66
N VAL A 116 -6.96 -12.16 -11.36
CA VAL A 116 -6.62 -12.54 -9.97
C VAL A 116 -6.07 -11.34 -9.20
N LEU A 117 -5.24 -10.51 -9.83
CA LEU A 117 -4.75 -9.27 -9.24
C LEU A 117 -5.87 -8.26 -8.95
N ALA A 118 -6.77 -8.04 -9.92
CA ALA A 118 -7.94 -7.20 -9.73
C ALA A 118 -8.83 -7.72 -8.60
N ALA A 119 -9.04 -9.03 -8.51
CA ALA A 119 -9.80 -9.63 -7.41
C ALA A 119 -9.11 -9.44 -6.05
N ALA A 120 -7.78 -9.60 -5.98
CA ALA A 120 -7.01 -9.36 -4.77
C ALA A 120 -7.07 -7.89 -4.33
N LEU A 121 -6.91 -6.95 -5.26
CA LEU A 121 -7.05 -5.51 -5.01
C LEU A 121 -8.47 -5.16 -4.56
N TRP A 122 -9.49 -5.74 -5.20
CA TRP A 122 -10.89 -5.52 -4.83
C TRP A 122 -11.20 -5.95 -3.40
N ARG A 123 -10.77 -7.16 -3.01
CA ARG A 123 -10.92 -7.65 -1.64
C ARG A 123 -10.20 -6.76 -0.63
N ASN A 124 -8.97 -6.34 -0.94
CA ASN A 124 -8.13 -5.60 0.00
C ASN A 124 -8.45 -4.10 0.09
N MET A 125 -8.86 -3.45 -1.00
CA MET A 125 -9.12 -2.01 -1.06
C MET A 125 -10.59 -1.68 -0.80
N TYR A 126 -11.51 -2.46 -1.38
CA TYR A 126 -12.95 -2.21 -1.31
C TYR A 126 -13.68 -3.12 -0.33
N GLY A 127 -12.98 -4.05 0.32
CA GLY A 127 -13.59 -4.99 1.27
C GLY A 127 -14.61 -5.92 0.61
N ALA A 128 -14.38 -6.29 -0.66
CA ALA A 128 -15.28 -7.12 -1.46
C ALA A 128 -16.72 -6.57 -1.61
N LYS A 129 -16.89 -5.25 -1.49
CA LYS A 129 -18.19 -4.60 -1.73
C LYS A 129 -18.55 -4.64 -3.21
N PRO A 130 -19.82 -4.85 -3.58
CA PRO A 130 -20.23 -4.91 -4.98
C PRO A 130 -20.20 -3.55 -5.67
N ASP A 131 -20.32 -2.46 -4.91
CA ASP A 131 -20.28 -1.09 -5.41
C ASP A 131 -18.86 -0.54 -5.35
N PHE A 132 -18.20 -0.48 -6.51
CA PHE A 132 -16.87 0.09 -6.68
C PHE A 132 -16.64 0.52 -8.14
N PRO A 133 -15.79 1.53 -8.39
CA PRO A 133 -15.46 1.97 -9.74
C PRO A 133 -14.58 0.93 -10.45
N LEU A 134 -15.19 0.14 -11.36
CA LEU A 134 -14.49 -0.92 -12.11
C LEU A 134 -13.30 -0.38 -12.93
N ALA A 135 -13.46 0.79 -13.57
CA ALA A 135 -12.38 1.42 -14.34
C ALA A 135 -11.15 1.74 -13.46
N SER A 136 -11.38 2.20 -12.23
CA SER A 136 -10.31 2.48 -11.27
C SER A 136 -9.65 1.20 -10.78
N LEU A 137 -10.40 0.10 -10.59
CA LEU A 137 -9.84 -1.20 -10.24
C LEU A 137 -8.93 -1.76 -11.36
N ALA A 138 -9.37 -1.64 -12.62
CA ALA A 138 -8.56 -2.02 -13.78
C ALA A 138 -7.28 -1.16 -13.85
N SER A 139 -7.42 0.15 -13.63
CA SER A 139 -6.31 1.10 -13.59
C SER A 139 -5.31 0.78 -12.47
N MET A 140 -5.79 0.38 -11.28
CA MET A 140 -4.94 -0.07 -10.18
C MET A 140 -4.15 -1.32 -10.56
N SER A 141 -4.80 -2.29 -11.21
CA SER A 141 -4.17 -3.54 -11.62
C SER A 141 -3.04 -3.29 -12.62
N ALA A 142 -3.32 -2.48 -13.66
CA ALA A 142 -2.33 -2.05 -14.64
C ALA A 142 -1.17 -1.28 -13.96
N HIS A 143 -1.50 -0.33 -13.08
CA HIS A 143 -0.51 0.45 -12.35
C HIS A 143 0.42 -0.45 -11.52
N VAL A 144 -0.12 -1.40 -10.76
CA VAL A 144 0.69 -2.34 -9.96
C VAL A 144 1.66 -3.12 -10.85
N ARG A 145 1.21 -3.63 -12.00
CA ARG A 145 2.09 -4.33 -12.95
C ARG A 145 3.19 -3.42 -13.49
N GLU A 146 2.86 -2.20 -13.90
CA GLU A 146 3.84 -1.23 -14.39
C GLU A 146 4.88 -0.86 -13.33
N GLN A 147 4.44 -0.59 -12.09
CA GLN A 147 5.35 -0.23 -11.01
C GLN A 147 6.28 -1.39 -10.62
N LEU A 148 5.79 -2.63 -10.63
CA LEU A 148 6.63 -3.80 -10.41
C LEU A 148 7.72 -3.95 -11.48
N VAL A 149 7.38 -3.71 -12.76
CA VAL A 149 8.37 -3.71 -13.86
C VAL A 149 9.39 -2.58 -13.69
N LYS A 150 8.97 -1.40 -13.22
CA LYS A 150 9.89 -0.28 -12.94
C LYS A 150 10.80 -0.58 -11.76
N LEU A 151 10.26 -1.18 -10.69
CA LEU A 151 11.03 -1.61 -9.53
C LEU A 151 12.07 -2.66 -9.87
N ASP A 152 11.71 -3.65 -10.69
CA ASP A 152 12.62 -4.70 -11.15
C ASP A 152 13.82 -4.11 -11.92
N LYS A 153 13.57 -3.11 -12.76
CA LYS A 153 14.61 -2.41 -13.53
C LYS A 153 15.39 -1.36 -12.73
N ALA A 154 14.96 -1.02 -11.52
CA ALA A 154 15.60 0.02 -10.73
C ALA A 154 16.94 -0.47 -10.15
N PRO A 155 18.01 0.35 -10.20
CA PRO A 155 19.29 0.02 -9.57
C PRO A 155 19.13 -0.22 -8.06
N ASP A 156 19.89 -1.18 -7.51
CA ASP A 156 19.88 -1.49 -6.08
C ASP A 156 20.12 -0.23 -5.24
N GLU A 157 21.10 0.59 -5.60
CA GLU A 157 21.39 1.85 -4.88
C GLU A 157 20.16 2.75 -4.77
N GLN A 158 19.39 2.90 -5.85
CA GLN A 158 18.20 3.75 -5.85
C GLN A 158 17.13 3.22 -4.90
N VAL A 159 16.93 1.90 -4.87
CA VAL A 159 15.94 1.24 -4.03
C VAL A 159 16.37 1.25 -2.56
N LEU A 160 17.62 0.91 -2.28
CA LEU A 160 18.16 0.78 -0.92
C LEU A 160 18.34 2.12 -0.20
N THR A 161 18.56 3.20 -0.95
CA THR A 161 18.67 4.57 -0.41
C THR A 161 17.32 5.29 -0.34
N GLY A 162 16.22 4.63 -0.71
CA GLY A 162 14.87 5.21 -0.65
C GLY A 162 14.62 6.31 -1.70
N LYS A 163 15.41 6.35 -2.78
CA LYS A 163 15.26 7.31 -3.89
C LYS A 163 14.27 6.85 -4.97
N PHE A 164 13.75 5.63 -4.87
CA PHE A 164 12.72 5.14 -5.77
C PHE A 164 11.39 5.88 -5.49
N VAL A 165 10.74 6.36 -6.55
CA VAL A 165 9.46 7.09 -6.46
C VAL A 165 8.44 6.37 -7.33
N PHE A 166 7.31 6.00 -6.74
CA PHE A 166 6.18 5.45 -7.47
C PHE A 166 5.50 6.53 -8.31
N ASP A 167 5.07 6.18 -9.51
CA ASP A 167 4.26 7.10 -10.31
C ASP A 167 2.85 7.25 -9.71
N ALA A 168 2.17 8.34 -10.06
CA ALA A 168 0.74 8.45 -9.78
C ALA A 168 -0.02 7.49 -10.72
N PRO A 169 -0.96 6.67 -10.21
CA PRO A 169 -1.85 5.90 -11.07
C PRO A 169 -2.71 6.85 -11.92
N LYS A 170 -3.08 6.39 -13.11
CA LYS A 170 -3.91 7.14 -14.06
C LYS A 170 -5.11 6.30 -14.43
N LEU A 171 -6.26 6.93 -14.58
CA LEU A 171 -7.42 6.26 -15.15
C LEU A 171 -7.11 5.82 -16.57
N LEU A 172 -7.35 4.54 -16.86
CA LEU A 172 -7.38 4.02 -18.22
C LEU A 172 -8.55 4.69 -18.96
N ALA A 173 -8.26 5.20 -20.16
CA ALA A 173 -9.24 5.86 -21.03
C ALA A 173 -10.22 4.87 -21.64
#